data_AF-A0A932W2Z8-F1
#
_entry.id   AF-A0A932W2Z8-F1
#
_cell.length_a   1.000
_cell.length_b   1.000
_cell.length_c   1.000
_cell.angle_alpha   90.00
_cell.angle_beta   90.00
_cell.angle_gamma   90.00
#
_symmetry.space_group_name_H-M   'P 1'
#
loop_
_entity.id
_entity.type
_entity.pdbx_description
1 polymer ?
#
loop_
_entity_poly.entity_id
_entity_poly.type
_entity_poly.pdbx_seq_one_letter_code
_entity_poly.pdbx_strand_id
1 'polypeptide(L)'
;MKRIYWPLPLLLCVVLPFAWSSAVAEKIVFKRLTTAILKMDGKQVKFWEVYQAEKRGHLVLVQLGRRYLLLDTKEKEILEIAPSAIEHKTKGNAVVWTPSPQNEMKLESAEWSMHSVGPAVAIKVRLSAEGRLIEVQLPQRPDLRSLY
;
A
#
# COMPACT_ATOMS: atom_id res chain seq x y z
N MET A 1 11.54 33.25 -69.43
CA MET A 1 10.42 33.45 -68.47
C MET A 1 10.23 32.18 -67.66
N LYS A 2 10.34 32.27 -66.34
CA LYS A 2 10.37 31.15 -65.38
C LYS A 2 8.97 30.57 -65.18
N ARG A 3 8.82 29.24 -65.14
CA ARG A 3 7.71 28.56 -64.45
C ARG A 3 8.24 27.42 -63.59
N ILE A 4 8.47 27.80 -62.34
CA ILE A 4 8.66 26.95 -61.17
C ILE A 4 7.26 26.49 -60.76
N TYR A 5 7.01 25.19 -60.63
CA TYR A 5 5.96 24.66 -59.75
C TYR A 5 6.45 23.39 -59.08
N TRP A 6 6.59 23.51 -57.76
CA TRP A 6 7.02 22.52 -56.79
C TRP A 6 5.85 21.57 -56.48
N PRO A 7 6.05 20.26 -56.30
CA PRO A 7 4.98 19.35 -55.90
C PRO A 7 4.61 19.54 -54.42
N LEU A 8 3.32 19.78 -54.16
CA LEU A 8 2.70 19.73 -52.84
C LEU A 8 2.99 18.37 -52.15
N PRO A 9 3.45 18.34 -50.88
CA PRO A 9 3.24 17.18 -50.05
C PRO A 9 1.93 17.35 -49.27
N LEU A 10 1.02 16.38 -49.46
CA LEU A 10 -0.13 16.14 -48.58
C LEU A 10 0.36 15.91 -47.15
N LEU A 11 0.00 16.81 -46.25
CA LEU A 11 0.26 16.68 -44.81
C LEU A 11 -0.90 15.90 -44.18
N LEU A 12 -0.71 14.58 -44.06
CA LEU A 12 -1.65 13.65 -43.46
C LEU A 12 -1.61 13.81 -41.93
N CYS A 13 -2.67 14.37 -41.35
CA CYS A 13 -2.82 14.56 -39.91
C CYS A 13 -3.08 13.20 -39.23
N VAL A 14 -2.05 12.64 -38.58
CA VAL A 14 -2.17 11.40 -37.80
C VAL A 14 -2.78 11.74 -36.44
N VAL A 15 -4.09 11.51 -36.29
CA VAL A 15 -4.77 11.52 -34.98
C VAL A 15 -4.54 10.15 -34.34
N LEU A 16 -3.54 10.03 -33.46
CA LEU A 16 -3.37 8.86 -32.62
C LEU A 16 -4.50 8.83 -31.56
N PRO A 17 -5.33 7.79 -31.51
CA PRO A 17 -6.27 7.63 -30.41
C PRO A 17 -5.47 7.35 -29.13
N PHE A 18 -5.51 8.29 -28.19
CA PHE A 18 -4.99 8.12 -26.84
C PHE A 18 -5.88 7.09 -26.13
N ALA A 19 -5.50 5.82 -26.22
CA ALA A 19 -6.17 4.76 -25.50
C ALA A 19 -5.87 4.90 -24.00
N TRP A 20 -6.82 5.45 -23.23
CA TRP A 20 -6.81 5.35 -21.78
C TRP A 20 -6.95 3.87 -21.40
N SER A 21 -5.83 3.23 -21.13
CA SER A 21 -5.81 1.89 -20.55
C SER A 21 -6.27 2.01 -19.10
N SER A 22 -7.56 1.73 -18.85
CA SER A 22 -8.04 1.52 -17.48
C SER A 22 -7.49 0.18 -17.00
N ALA A 23 -6.31 0.21 -16.39
CA ALA A 23 -5.78 -0.93 -15.67
C ALA A 23 -6.79 -1.31 -14.59
N VAL A 24 -7.45 -2.46 -14.75
CA VAL A 24 -8.32 -3.02 -13.72
C VAL A 24 -7.46 -3.25 -12.49
N ALA A 25 -7.70 -2.45 -11.45
CA ALA A 25 -6.98 -2.52 -10.20
C ALA A 25 -7.16 -3.92 -9.58
N GLU A 26 -6.05 -4.62 -9.34
CA GLU A 26 -6.08 -5.97 -8.77
C GLU A 26 -6.60 -5.93 -7.33
N LYS A 27 -7.59 -6.77 -7.03
CA LYS A 27 -8.18 -6.89 -5.69
C LYS A 27 -7.20 -7.59 -4.72
N ILE A 28 -6.84 -6.92 -3.63
CA ILE A 28 -5.86 -7.41 -2.65
C ILE A 28 -6.57 -7.89 -1.38
N VAL A 29 -6.35 -9.16 -1.02
CA VAL A 29 -6.90 -9.77 0.20
C VAL A 29 -5.87 -9.67 1.34
N PHE A 30 -6.31 -9.08 2.43
CA PHE A 30 -5.57 -8.94 3.68
C PHE A 30 -6.13 -9.90 4.72
N LYS A 31 -5.25 -10.62 5.42
CA LYS A 31 -5.59 -11.49 6.55
C LYS A 31 -5.22 -10.81 7.85
N ARG A 32 -6.14 -10.83 8.83
CA ARG A 32 -5.89 -10.27 10.16
C ARG A 32 -4.81 -11.07 10.88
N LEU A 33 -3.88 -10.35 11.50
CA LEU A 33 -2.83 -10.90 12.34
C LEU A 33 -3.23 -10.71 13.81
N THR A 34 -3.65 -11.79 14.46
CA THR A 34 -4.08 -11.77 15.88
C THR A 34 -2.92 -11.64 16.86
N THR A 35 -1.70 -11.95 16.43
CA THR A 35 -0.47 -11.90 17.25
C THR A 35 0.42 -10.70 16.94
N ALA A 36 -0.03 -9.79 16.07
CA ALA A 36 0.68 -8.54 15.84
C ALA A 36 0.66 -7.67 17.10
N ILE A 37 1.52 -6.65 17.17
CA ILE A 37 1.48 -5.62 18.22
C ILE A 37 1.65 -4.27 17.55
N LEU A 38 0.77 -3.32 17.88
CA LEU A 38 0.90 -1.94 17.44
C LEU A 38 1.25 -1.03 18.62
N LYS A 39 2.34 -0.27 18.46
CA LYS A 39 2.75 0.78 19.40
C LYS A 39 2.75 2.12 18.68
N MET A 40 2.34 3.16 19.39
CA MET A 40 2.48 4.55 19.00
C MET A 40 3.27 5.28 20.09
N ASP A 41 4.34 5.96 19.70
CA ASP A 41 5.25 6.68 20.60
C ASP A 41 5.74 5.78 21.76
N GLY A 42 6.03 4.51 21.44
CA GLY A 42 6.48 3.50 22.40
C GLY A 42 5.38 2.87 23.26
N LYS A 43 4.13 3.33 23.17
CA LYS A 43 3.00 2.81 23.96
C LYS A 43 2.09 1.94 23.10
N GLN A 44 1.65 0.79 23.63
CA GLN A 44 0.71 -0.06 22.92
C GLN A 44 -0.64 0.65 22.74
N VAL A 45 -1.16 0.61 21.52
CA VAL A 45 -2.46 1.23 21.19
C VAL A 45 -3.59 0.35 21.75
N LYS A 46 -4.71 0.95 22.16
CA LYS A 46 -5.86 0.21 22.71
C LYS A 46 -6.79 -0.38 21.64
N PHE A 47 -7.09 0.40 20.60
CA PHE A 47 -8.04 0.01 19.54
C PHE A 47 -7.33 -0.01 18.20
N TRP A 48 -6.86 -1.19 17.82
CA TRP A 48 -6.15 -1.38 16.56
C TRP A 48 -6.33 -2.79 16.02
N GLU A 49 -6.15 -2.92 14.71
CA GLU A 49 -6.04 -4.20 14.02
C GLU A 49 -4.92 -4.12 12.99
N VAL A 50 -4.18 -5.21 12.82
CA VAL A 50 -3.17 -5.32 11.78
C VAL A 50 -3.56 -6.46 10.85
N TYR A 51 -3.45 -6.21 9.56
CA TYR A 51 -3.68 -7.18 8.51
C TYR A 51 -2.48 -7.20 7.58
N GLN A 52 -2.14 -8.38 7.06
CA GLN A 52 -1.08 -8.53 6.07
C GLN A 52 -1.68 -9.08 4.78
N ALA A 53 -1.27 -8.53 3.64
CA ALA A 53 -1.72 -9.04 2.36
C ALA A 53 -1.19 -10.46 2.13
N GLU A 54 -2.08 -11.34 1.68
CA GLU A 54 -1.78 -12.77 1.51
C GLU A 54 -0.80 -13.00 0.37
N LYS A 55 -1.03 -12.35 -0.77
CA LYS A 55 -0.16 -12.41 -1.96
C LYS A 55 1.01 -11.43 -1.92
N ARG A 56 0.81 -10.27 -1.28
CA ARG A 56 1.78 -9.15 -1.27
C ARG A 56 2.30 -8.92 0.15
N GLY A 57 3.11 -9.83 0.68
CA GLY A 57 3.51 -9.81 2.11
C GLY A 57 4.20 -8.52 2.62
N HIS A 58 4.68 -7.67 1.71
CA HIS A 58 5.23 -6.34 2.01
C HIS A 58 4.16 -5.28 2.33
N LEU A 59 2.90 -5.52 1.97
CA LEU A 59 1.76 -4.65 2.25
C LEU A 59 1.12 -5.04 3.58
N VAL A 60 1.10 -4.07 4.49
CA VAL A 60 0.57 -4.23 5.85
C VAL A 60 -0.49 -3.17 6.07
N LEU A 61 -1.73 -3.58 6.26
CA LEU A 61 -2.84 -2.69 6.56
C LEU A 61 -3.02 -2.59 8.07
N VAL A 62 -2.90 -1.39 8.61
CA VAL A 62 -3.05 -1.07 10.02
C VAL A 62 -4.31 -0.26 10.20
N GLN A 63 -5.28 -0.80 10.92
CA GLN A 63 -6.46 -0.09 11.35
C GLN A 63 -6.18 0.56 12.71
N LEU A 64 -6.29 1.88 12.76
CA LEU A 64 -6.15 2.71 13.95
C LEU A 64 -7.51 3.37 14.23
N GLY A 65 -8.32 2.74 15.09
CA GLY A 65 -9.69 3.16 15.32
C GLY A 65 -10.52 3.18 14.02
N ARG A 66 -10.75 4.37 13.47
CA ARG A 66 -11.52 4.60 12.22
C ARG A 66 -10.66 4.79 10.97
N ARG A 67 -9.34 4.92 11.13
CA ARG A 67 -8.40 5.17 10.03
C ARG A 67 -7.75 3.86 9.60
N TYR A 68 -7.50 3.73 8.30
CA TYR A 68 -6.78 2.60 7.74
C TYR A 68 -5.50 3.12 7.11
N LEU A 69 -4.36 2.68 7.62
CA LEU A 69 -3.03 3.02 7.11
C LEU A 69 -2.46 1.79 6.43
N LEU A 70 -2.23 1.87 5.13
CA LEU A 70 -1.51 0.87 4.37
C LEU A 70 -0.03 1.24 4.36
N LEU A 71 0.79 0.37 4.95
CA LEU A 71 2.24 0.48 4.96
C LEU A 71 2.78 -0.40 3.82
N ASP A 72 3.45 0.23 2.87
CA ASP A 72 4.26 -0.46 1.88
C ASP A 72 5.71 -0.52 2.37
N THR A 73 6.12 -1.68 2.90
CA THR A 73 7.48 -1.87 3.42
C THR A 73 8.54 -1.94 2.32
N LYS A 74 8.15 -2.18 1.07
CA LYS A 74 9.06 -2.26 -0.08
C LYS A 74 9.41 -0.85 -0.57
N GLU A 75 8.40 -0.02 -0.79
CA GLU A 75 8.59 1.37 -1.23
C GLU A 75 8.85 2.34 -0.06
N LYS A 76 8.66 1.89 1.19
CA LYS A 76 8.76 2.70 2.41
C LYS A 76 7.80 3.89 2.37
N GLU A 77 6.54 3.60 2.08
CA GLU A 77 5.49 4.60 1.97
C GLU A 77 4.27 4.23 2.83
N ILE A 78 3.52 5.24 3.25
CA ILE A 78 2.25 5.08 3.95
C ILE A 78 1.14 5.70 3.10
N LEU A 79 0.09 4.93 2.86
CA LEU A 79 -1.14 5.39 2.23
C LEU A 79 -2.26 5.32 3.25
N GLU A 80 -2.97 6.41 3.46
CA GLU A 80 -4.23 6.40 4.19
C GLU A 80 -5.36 6.00 3.25
N ILE A 81 -6.10 4.97 3.64
CA ILE A 81 -7.20 4.41 2.86
C ILE A 81 -8.52 4.85 3.48
N ALA A 82 -9.43 5.36 2.65
CA ALA A 82 -10.78 5.67 3.09
C ALA A 82 -11.49 4.38 3.58
N PRO A 83 -12.19 4.40 4.72
CA PRO A 83 -12.86 3.21 5.25
C PRO A 83 -13.94 2.66 4.31
N SER A 84 -14.50 3.51 3.43
CA SER A 84 -15.45 3.12 2.38
C SER A 84 -14.85 2.23 1.29
N ALA A 85 -13.53 2.26 1.10
CA ALA A 85 -12.82 1.42 0.14
C ALA A 85 -12.43 0.04 0.70
N ILE A 86 -12.73 -0.20 1.97
CA ILE A 86 -12.39 -1.41 2.68
C ILE A 86 -13.61 -2.34 2.76
N GLU A 87 -13.54 -3.48 2.08
CA GLU A 87 -14.57 -4.52 2.13
C GLU A 87 -14.24 -5.56 3.22
N HIS A 88 -14.99 -5.56 4.31
CA HIS A 88 -14.86 -6.60 5.34
C HIS A 88 -15.53 -7.91 4.89
N LYS A 89 -14.79 -9.02 4.87
CA LYS A 89 -15.42 -10.33 4.62
C LYS A 89 -16.12 -10.83 5.88
N THR A 90 -17.41 -11.14 5.77
CA THR A 90 -18.23 -11.61 6.89
C THR A 90 -17.85 -13.02 7.40
N LYS A 91 -17.20 -13.85 6.56
CA LYS A 91 -16.91 -15.27 6.86
C LYS A 91 -15.46 -15.58 7.21
N GLY A 92 -14.60 -14.59 7.34
CA GLY A 92 -13.22 -14.78 7.76
C GLY A 92 -12.65 -13.44 8.14
N ASN A 93 -11.80 -13.39 9.17
CA ASN A 93 -11.12 -12.19 9.65
C ASN A 93 -10.15 -11.63 8.60
N ALA A 94 -10.71 -11.25 7.46
CA ALA A 94 -10.03 -10.88 6.25
C ALA A 94 -10.75 -9.67 5.67
N VAL A 95 -9.94 -8.79 5.13
CA VAL A 95 -10.35 -7.53 4.57
C VAL A 95 -9.91 -7.53 3.13
N VAL A 96 -10.72 -6.96 2.26
CA VAL A 96 -10.35 -6.81 0.87
C VAL A 96 -10.33 -5.33 0.52
N TRP A 97 -9.27 -4.96 -0.19
CA TRP A 97 -9.10 -3.61 -0.68
C TRP A 97 -8.74 -3.68 -2.15
N THR A 98 -9.34 -2.78 -2.92
CA THR A 98 -9.05 -2.60 -4.34
C THR A 98 -8.40 -1.23 -4.49
N PRO A 99 -7.17 -1.13 -5.02
CA PRO A 99 -6.49 0.14 -5.14
C PRO A 99 -7.26 1.08 -6.07
N SER A 100 -7.49 2.30 -5.61
CA SER A 100 -8.16 3.36 -6.34
C SER A 100 -7.59 4.71 -5.92
N PRO A 101 -7.12 5.54 -6.87
CA PRO A 101 -6.50 6.84 -6.57
C PRO A 101 -7.47 7.82 -5.90
N GLN A 102 -8.78 7.56 -5.92
CA GLN A 102 -9.79 8.41 -5.28
C GLN A 102 -9.91 8.15 -3.77
N ASN A 103 -9.48 6.98 -3.29
CA ASN A 103 -9.67 6.54 -1.91
C ASN A 103 -8.34 6.34 -1.17
N GLU A 104 -7.25 6.79 -1.78
CA GLU A 104 -5.89 6.66 -1.28
C GLU A 104 -5.29 8.06 -1.11
N MET A 105 -4.79 8.36 0.09
CA MET A 105 -4.04 9.58 0.36
C MET A 105 -2.64 9.22 0.82
N LYS A 106 -1.62 9.61 0.05
CA LYS A 106 -0.23 9.39 0.45
C LYS A 106 0.11 10.25 1.65
N LEU A 107 0.59 9.61 2.72
CA LEU A 107 1.10 10.27 3.90
C LEU A 107 2.62 10.38 3.82
N GLU A 108 3.12 11.57 4.14
CA GLU A 108 4.55 11.77 4.33
C GLU A 108 5.03 10.96 5.53
N SER A 109 6.07 10.18 5.31
CA SER A 109 6.66 9.30 6.32
C SER A 109 8.18 9.39 6.28
N ALA A 110 8.80 9.29 7.45
CA ALA A 110 10.24 9.41 7.64
C ALA A 110 10.76 8.34 8.62
N GLU A 111 12.09 8.26 8.76
CA GLU A 111 12.75 7.42 9.78
C GLU A 111 12.36 5.92 9.71
N TRP A 112 12.15 5.41 8.51
CA TRP A 112 11.80 4.01 8.28
C TRP A 112 12.92 3.06 8.75
N SER A 113 12.57 2.11 9.61
CA SER A 113 13.45 1.00 9.96
C SER A 113 12.66 -0.30 10.10
N MET A 114 13.29 -1.41 9.73
CA MET A 114 12.73 -2.74 9.86
C MET A 114 13.80 -3.65 10.44
N HIS A 115 13.52 -4.30 11.57
CA HIS A 115 14.47 -5.18 12.24
C HIS A 115 13.74 -6.34 12.93
N SER A 116 14.43 -7.46 13.07
CA SER A 116 13.91 -8.60 13.82
C SER A 116 13.95 -8.32 15.32
N VAL A 117 12.90 -8.70 16.02
CA VAL A 117 12.75 -8.60 17.47
C VAL A 117 12.23 -9.96 17.96
N GLY A 118 13.17 -10.86 18.25
CA GLY A 118 12.85 -12.25 18.60
C GLY A 118 12.07 -12.95 17.47
N PRO A 119 10.88 -13.51 17.74
CA PRO A 119 10.06 -14.19 16.73
C PRO A 119 9.21 -13.23 15.87
N ALA A 120 9.45 -11.92 15.93
CA ALA A 120 8.70 -10.90 15.21
C ALA A 120 9.62 -9.99 14.38
N VAL A 121 9.06 -9.28 13.41
CA VAL A 121 9.70 -8.17 12.70
C VAL A 121 9.03 -6.87 13.15
N ALA A 122 9.81 -5.95 13.68
CA ALA A 122 9.36 -4.61 14.02
C ALA A 122 9.61 -3.66 12.84
N ILE A 123 8.53 -3.06 12.34
CA ILE A 123 8.53 -1.98 11.36
C ILE A 123 8.28 -0.69 12.12
N LYS A 124 9.26 0.21 12.13
CA LYS A 124 9.14 1.54 12.74
C LYS A 124 9.12 2.60 11.65
N VAL A 125 8.20 3.55 11.80
CA VAL A 125 8.01 4.64 10.85
C VAL A 125 7.47 5.86 11.57
N ARG A 126 7.95 7.05 11.20
CA ARG A 126 7.44 8.31 11.70
C ARG A 126 6.46 8.91 10.70
N LEU A 127 5.25 9.23 11.15
CA LEU A 127 4.29 10.00 10.37
C LEU A 127 4.65 11.48 10.47
N SER A 128 5.07 12.10 9.35
CA SER A 128 5.51 13.49 9.35
C SER A 128 4.38 14.46 9.70
N ALA A 129 3.17 14.21 9.18
CA ALA A 129 2.00 15.06 9.42
C ALA A 129 1.59 15.15 10.90
N GLU A 130 1.85 14.09 11.68
CA GLU A 130 1.46 14.02 13.09
C GLU A 130 2.66 14.10 14.04
N GLY A 131 3.88 13.99 13.53
CA GLY A 131 5.11 13.89 14.31
C GLY A 131 5.23 12.62 15.14
N ARG A 132 4.33 11.64 14.97
CA ARG A 132 4.22 10.43 15.81
C ARG A 132 5.00 9.26 15.23
N LEU A 133 5.57 8.45 16.13
CA LEU A 133 6.25 7.21 15.76
C LEU A 133 5.28 6.03 15.86
N ILE A 134 5.10 5.31 14.75
CA ILE A 134 4.36 4.06 14.70
C ILE A 134 5.35 2.90 14.66
N GLU A 135 5.14 1.92 15.51
CA GLU A 135 5.85 0.65 15.48
C GLU A 135 4.85 -0.51 15.36
N VAL A 136 4.96 -1.26 14.27
CA VAL A 136 4.18 -2.47 14.01
C VAL A 136 5.09 -3.68 14.18
N GLN A 137 4.78 -4.56 15.11
CA GLN A 137 5.47 -5.83 15.26
C GLN A 137 4.64 -6.93 14.61
N LEU A 138 5.17 -7.55 13.57
CA LEU A 138 4.52 -8.63 12.83
C LEU A 138 5.15 -9.97 13.24
N PRO A 139 4.37 -11.02 13.51
CA PRO A 139 4.92 -12.36 13.71
C PRO A 139 5.71 -12.79 12.47
N GLN A 140 6.90 -13.35 12.67
CA GLN A 140 7.61 -14.00 11.58
C GLN A 140 6.86 -15.26 11.15
N ARG A 141 6.76 -15.48 9.84
CA ARG A 141 6.34 -16.79 9.34
C ARG A 141 7.49 -17.77 9.64
N PRO A 142 7.20 -18.98 10.14
CA PRO A 142 8.22 -20.00 10.32
C PRO A 142 8.93 -20.23 8.98
N ASP A 143 10.25 -20.05 8.95
CA ASP A 143 11.04 -20.43 7.78
C ASP A 143 11.23 -21.94 7.79
N LEU A 144 10.33 -22.66 7.10
CA LEU A 144 10.38 -24.12 6.99
C LEU A 144 11.56 -24.62 6.15
N ARG A 145 12.36 -23.72 5.57
CA ARG A 145 13.54 -24.09 4.77
C ARG A 145 14.73 -24.54 5.60
N SER A 146 14.75 -24.30 6.92
CA SER A 146 15.84 -24.76 7.79
C SER A 146 15.67 -26.20 8.30
N LEU A 147 14.65 -26.93 7.83
CA LEU A 147 14.30 -28.28 8.32
C LEU A 147 14.87 -29.44 7.48
N TYR A 148 15.74 -29.17 6.50
CA TYR A 148 16.38 -30.19 5.66
C TYR A 148 17.85 -29.88 5.41
#